data_AF-A0A351WR72-F1
#
_entry.id   AF-A0A351WR72-F1
#
_cell.length_a   1.000
_cell.length_b   1.000
_cell.length_c   1.000
_cell.angle_alpha   90.00
_cell.angle_beta   90.00
_cell.angle_gamma   90.00
#
_symmetry.space_group_name_H-M   'P 1'
#
loop_
_entity.id
_entity.type
_entity.pdbx_description
1 polymer ?
#
loop_
_entity_poly.entity_id
_entity_poly.type
_entity_poly.pdbx_seq_one_letter_code
_entity_poly.pdbx_strand_id
1 'polypeptide(L)'
;MSDLYAYSASNKNFLHARFSLGSDALKPYKKIIDDALYPDVISNNSIEIATAKKAISDYGKAVGDPKGMLELMVYFVECGTRFTLDYGDIDEHYYASLERMFEKAIKLLLTLDEATIDDFYDRFEDLVTSTRNIGWGFHDTLGDIFYEAFPEE
;
A
#
# COMPACT_ATOMS: atom_id res chain seq x y z
N MET A 1 0.54 4.11 33.22
CA MET A 1 0.49 3.14 32.11
C MET A 1 -0.88 3.23 31.46
N SER A 2 -1.12 4.32 30.73
CA SER A 2 -2.29 4.59 29.89
C SER A 2 -2.05 5.96 29.27
N ASP A 3 -1.30 6.05 28.16
CA ASP A 3 -1.20 7.26 27.32
C ASP A 3 -0.65 6.87 25.93
N LEU A 4 -1.26 5.88 25.26
CA LEU A 4 -0.86 5.50 23.90
C LEU A 4 -2.04 5.13 22.98
N TYR A 5 -3.17 5.82 23.13
CA TYR A 5 -4.32 5.65 22.22
C TYR A 5 -5.03 6.97 21.90
N ALA A 6 -4.28 8.05 21.68
CA ALA A 6 -4.87 9.36 21.37
C ALA A 6 -4.28 10.06 20.13
N TYR A 7 -3.79 9.32 19.12
CA TYR A 7 -3.27 9.94 17.89
C TYR A 7 -3.75 9.35 16.54
N SER A 8 -4.75 8.47 16.49
CA SER A 8 -5.20 7.88 15.21
C SER A 8 -6.23 8.69 14.41
N ALA A 9 -6.65 9.87 14.88
CA ALA A 9 -7.61 10.72 14.15
C ALA A 9 -6.96 11.95 13.46
N SER A 10 -5.90 12.52 14.04
CA SER A 10 -5.27 13.74 13.51
C SER A 10 -4.31 13.49 12.34
N ASN A 11 -3.69 12.30 12.25
CA ASN A 11 -2.77 11.99 11.15
C ASN A 11 -3.48 11.76 9.80
N LYS A 12 -4.76 11.35 9.82
CA LYS A 12 -5.56 11.19 8.59
C LYS A 12 -5.80 12.51 7.84
N ASN A 13 -5.77 13.64 8.55
CA ASN A 13 -6.00 14.96 7.95
C ASN A 13 -4.71 15.65 7.49
N PHE A 14 -3.54 15.23 7.99
CA PHE A 14 -2.28 15.91 7.68
C PHE A 14 -1.74 15.54 6.29
N LEU A 15 -1.96 14.28 5.86
CA LEU A 15 -1.56 13.80 4.54
C LEU A 15 -2.37 14.45 3.40
N HIS A 16 -3.62 14.86 3.66
CA HIS A 16 -4.47 15.54 2.66
C HIS A 16 -3.99 16.96 2.31
N ALA A 17 -3.27 17.63 3.23
CA ALA A 17 -2.94 19.04 3.10
C ALA A 17 -1.76 19.29 2.16
N ARG A 18 -0.83 18.34 2.00
CA ARG A 18 0.38 18.54 1.17
C ARG A 18 0.23 18.08 -0.29
N PHE A 19 -0.80 17.29 -0.60
CA PHE A 19 -1.16 16.91 -1.97
C PHE A 19 -2.10 17.90 -2.68
N SER A 20 -2.64 18.89 -1.95
CA SER A 20 -3.56 19.87 -2.52
C SER A 20 -2.81 21.12 -2.95
N LEU A 21 -2.30 21.15 -4.19
CA LEU A 21 -2.22 22.35 -5.05
C LEU A 21 -1.66 21.94 -6.44
N GLY A 22 -2.58 21.72 -7.37
CA GLY A 22 -2.36 21.09 -8.67
C GLY A 22 -3.13 19.77 -8.68
N SER A 23 -4.06 19.59 -9.63
CA SER A 23 -4.94 18.40 -9.72
C SER A 23 -4.26 17.14 -9.21
N ASP A 24 -4.78 16.52 -8.14
CA ASP A 24 -4.16 15.34 -7.52
C ASP A 24 -3.97 14.26 -8.57
N ALA A 25 -2.76 14.21 -9.15
CA ALA A 25 -2.44 13.40 -10.31
C ALA A 25 -2.53 11.91 -9.97
N LEU A 26 -2.53 11.56 -8.68
CA LEU A 26 -2.66 10.21 -8.18
C LEU A 26 -4.11 9.76 -8.10
N LYS A 27 -5.05 10.68 -7.83
CA LYS A 27 -6.47 10.37 -7.64
C LYS A 27 -7.08 9.45 -8.70
N PRO A 28 -6.91 9.69 -10.02
CA PRO A 28 -7.45 8.78 -11.03
C PRO A 28 -6.84 7.38 -10.97
N TYR A 29 -5.53 7.27 -10.68
CA TYR A 29 -4.84 5.98 -10.60
C TYR A 29 -5.19 5.22 -9.32
N LYS A 30 -5.32 5.92 -8.18
CA LYS A 30 -5.83 5.34 -6.93
C LYS A 30 -7.23 4.77 -7.13
N LYS A 31 -8.11 5.50 -7.83
CA LYS A 31 -9.45 4.97 -8.15
C LYS A 31 -9.39 3.68 -8.96
N ILE A 32 -8.55 3.61 -9.99
CA ILE A 32 -8.39 2.39 -10.81
C ILE A 32 -7.88 1.23 -9.95
N ILE A 33 -6.92 1.48 -9.06
CA ILE A 33 -6.38 0.44 -8.15
C ILE A 33 -7.45 -0.05 -7.17
N ASP A 34 -8.21 0.87 -6.58
CA ASP A 34 -9.30 0.56 -5.64
C ASP A 34 -10.38 -0.28 -6.31
N ASP A 35 -10.90 0.18 -7.45
CA ASP A 35 -11.95 -0.54 -8.20
C ASP A 35 -11.47 -1.95 -8.64
N ALA A 36 -10.16 -2.11 -8.93
CA ALA A 36 -9.58 -3.36 -9.39
C ALA A 36 -9.24 -4.35 -8.28
N LEU A 37 -8.78 -3.89 -7.11
CA LEU A 37 -8.37 -4.76 -6.00
C LEU A 37 -9.43 -4.90 -4.91
N TYR A 38 -10.39 -3.96 -4.86
CA TYR A 38 -11.52 -3.96 -3.96
C TYR A 38 -12.84 -3.88 -4.76
N PRO A 39 -13.10 -4.85 -5.66
CA PRO A 39 -14.32 -4.83 -6.44
C PRO A 39 -15.56 -5.02 -5.56
N ASP A 40 -16.68 -4.47 -5.99
CA ASP A 40 -17.98 -4.78 -5.39
C ASP A 40 -18.32 -6.26 -5.62
N VAL A 41 -18.27 -7.04 -4.55
CA VAL A 41 -18.56 -8.47 -4.54
C VAL A 41 -20.01 -8.80 -4.91
N ILE A 42 -20.94 -7.85 -4.74
CA ILE A 42 -22.36 -8.01 -5.14
C ILE A 42 -22.49 -7.93 -6.66
N SER A 43 -21.64 -7.13 -7.30
CA SER A 43 -21.67 -6.85 -8.73
C SER A 43 -21.01 -7.94 -9.60
N ASN A 44 -20.55 -9.06 -9.00
CA ASN A 44 -19.82 -10.15 -9.68
C ASN A 44 -18.57 -9.66 -10.44
N ASN A 45 -17.96 -8.56 -9.97
CA ASN A 45 -16.71 -8.06 -10.50
C ASN A 45 -15.56 -8.90 -9.92
N SER A 46 -14.64 -9.33 -10.79
CA SER A 46 -13.43 -10.05 -10.39
C SER A 46 -12.30 -9.09 -10.03
N ILE A 47 -11.40 -9.52 -9.15
CA ILE A 47 -10.15 -8.81 -8.88
C ILE A 47 -9.31 -8.71 -10.16
N GLU A 48 -8.82 -7.52 -10.46
CA GLU A 48 -8.02 -7.23 -11.66
C GLU A 48 -6.60 -6.74 -11.33
N ILE A 49 -5.76 -7.63 -10.80
CA ILE A 49 -4.36 -7.32 -10.43
C ILE A 49 -3.59 -6.64 -11.57
N ALA A 50 -3.79 -7.11 -12.82
CA ALA A 50 -3.12 -6.56 -13.99
C ALA A 50 -3.53 -5.10 -14.26
N THR A 51 -4.81 -4.76 -14.08
CA THR A 51 -5.35 -3.41 -14.22
C THR A 51 -4.71 -2.48 -13.19
N ALA A 52 -4.67 -2.90 -11.92
CA ALA A 52 -4.05 -2.13 -10.85
C ALA A 52 -2.53 -1.91 -11.07
N LYS A 53 -1.79 -2.96 -11.47
CA LYS A 53 -0.35 -2.85 -11.82
C LYS A 53 -0.14 -1.90 -13.02
N LYS A 54 -1.03 -1.95 -14.01
CA LYS A 54 -0.97 -1.08 -15.19
C LYS A 54 -1.18 0.39 -14.82
N ALA A 55 -2.10 0.69 -13.89
CA ALA A 55 -2.30 2.05 -13.39
C ALA A 55 -1.01 2.66 -12.84
N ILE A 56 -0.25 1.91 -12.03
CA ILE A 56 1.05 2.36 -11.49
C ILE A 56 2.05 2.62 -12.61
N SER A 57 2.15 1.70 -13.59
CA SER A 57 3.06 1.86 -14.74
C SER A 57 2.69 3.07 -15.60
N ASP A 58 1.41 3.31 -15.83
CA ASP A 58 0.93 4.43 -16.63
C ASP A 58 1.16 5.77 -15.92
N TYR A 59 1.02 5.83 -14.60
CA TYR A 59 1.43 7.01 -13.80
C TYR A 59 2.93 7.28 -13.96
N GLY A 60 3.77 6.26 -13.80
CA GLY A 60 5.22 6.40 -13.95
C GLY A 60 5.64 6.90 -15.34
N LYS A 61 4.91 6.52 -16.40
CA LYS A 61 5.17 7.02 -17.77
C LYS A 61 4.67 8.46 -17.99
N ALA A 62 3.55 8.82 -17.38
CA ALA A 62 2.90 10.11 -17.61
C ALA A 62 3.51 11.24 -16.76
N VAL A 63 3.80 10.94 -15.48
CA VAL A 63 4.26 11.92 -14.49
C VAL A 63 5.74 11.71 -14.15
N GLY A 64 6.15 10.45 -13.97
CA GLY A 64 7.55 10.11 -13.67
C GLY A 64 8.05 10.52 -12.28
N ASP A 65 7.14 10.85 -11.35
CA ASP A 65 7.48 11.21 -9.97
C ASP A 65 7.64 9.95 -9.08
N PRO A 66 8.83 9.69 -8.52
CA PRO A 66 9.08 8.53 -7.65
C PRO A 66 8.20 8.49 -6.39
N LYS A 67 7.95 9.62 -5.73
CA LYS A 67 7.15 9.65 -4.49
C LYS A 67 5.68 9.30 -4.76
N GLY A 68 5.12 9.78 -5.87
CA GLY A 68 3.80 9.39 -6.34
C GLY A 68 3.72 7.93 -6.78
N MET A 69 4.77 7.37 -7.40
CA MET A 69 4.82 5.95 -7.71
C MET A 69 4.80 5.10 -6.43
N LEU A 70 5.62 5.47 -5.44
CA LEU A 70 5.64 4.84 -4.13
C LEU A 70 4.25 4.87 -3.48
N GLU A 71 3.58 6.03 -3.49
CA GLU A 71 2.23 6.19 -2.96
C GLU A 71 1.21 5.22 -3.60
N LEU A 72 1.28 5.02 -4.92
CA LEU A 72 0.39 4.07 -5.61
C LEU A 72 0.75 2.61 -5.32
N MET A 73 2.04 2.29 -5.15
CA MET A 73 2.48 0.93 -4.79
C MET A 73 2.03 0.55 -3.38
N VAL A 74 2.15 1.47 -2.41
CA VAL A 74 1.65 1.24 -1.05
C VAL A 74 0.12 1.10 -1.06
N TYR A 75 -0.58 2.00 -1.75
CA TYR A 75 -2.05 1.95 -1.88
C TYR A 75 -2.55 0.63 -2.52
N PHE A 76 -1.80 0.08 -3.47
CA PHE A 76 -2.08 -1.24 -4.06
C PHE A 76 -2.07 -2.35 -3.00
N VAL A 77 -1.05 -2.38 -2.14
CA VAL A 77 -0.96 -3.42 -1.11
C VAL A 77 -2.02 -3.21 -0.04
N GLU A 78 -2.27 -1.96 0.38
CA GLU A 78 -3.35 -1.62 1.33
C GLU A 78 -4.73 -2.05 0.83
N CYS A 79 -5.06 -1.78 -0.44
CA CYS A 79 -6.34 -2.18 -1.03
C CYS A 79 -6.49 -3.69 -1.03
N GLY A 80 -5.44 -4.41 -1.41
CA GLY A 80 -5.49 -5.85 -1.46
C GLY A 80 -5.60 -6.50 -0.07
N THR A 81 -4.78 -6.03 0.87
CA THR A 81 -4.86 -6.47 2.28
C THR A 81 -6.24 -6.19 2.88
N ARG A 82 -6.82 -4.99 2.64
CA ARG A 82 -8.16 -4.65 3.11
C ARG A 82 -9.22 -5.59 2.52
N PHE A 83 -9.14 -5.89 1.22
CA PHE A 83 -10.06 -6.83 0.59
C PHE A 83 -10.03 -8.21 1.25
N THR A 84 -8.83 -8.74 1.51
CA THR A 84 -8.67 -10.00 2.25
C THR A 84 -9.26 -9.92 3.66
N LEU A 85 -9.04 -8.82 4.39
CA LEU A 85 -9.58 -8.66 5.74
C LEU A 85 -11.11 -8.60 5.77
N ASP A 86 -11.72 -8.01 4.74
CA ASP A 86 -13.18 -7.83 4.66
C ASP A 86 -13.91 -9.06 4.10
N TYR A 87 -13.30 -9.80 3.18
CA TYR A 87 -13.96 -10.88 2.43
C TYR A 87 -13.31 -12.27 2.57
N GLY A 88 -12.17 -12.36 3.25
CA GLY A 88 -11.43 -13.61 3.49
C GLY A 88 -10.35 -13.91 2.45
N ASP A 89 -9.78 -15.11 2.56
CA ASP A 89 -8.65 -15.53 1.74
C ASP A 89 -9.01 -15.71 0.26
N ILE A 90 -8.05 -15.36 -0.62
CA ILE A 90 -8.21 -15.41 -2.08
C ILE A 90 -7.45 -16.62 -2.67
N ASP A 91 -6.20 -16.42 -3.08
CA ASP A 91 -5.32 -17.48 -3.56
C ASP A 91 -3.84 -17.07 -3.42
N GLU A 92 -2.95 -18.04 -3.59
CA GLU A 92 -1.49 -17.82 -3.52
C GLU A 92 -1.00 -16.80 -4.56
N HIS A 93 -1.57 -16.79 -5.77
CA HIS A 93 -1.14 -15.88 -6.85
C HIS A 93 -1.42 -14.41 -6.52
N TYR A 94 -2.54 -14.17 -5.84
CA TYR A 94 -2.95 -12.88 -5.31
C TYR A 94 -1.96 -12.38 -4.27
N TYR A 95 -1.67 -13.16 -3.23
CA TYR A 95 -0.71 -12.78 -2.19
C TYR A 95 0.69 -12.58 -2.74
N ALA A 96 1.16 -13.49 -3.60
CA ALA A 96 2.44 -13.34 -4.28
C ALA A 96 2.51 -12.09 -5.19
N SER A 97 1.38 -11.51 -5.59
CA SER A 97 1.34 -10.23 -6.30
C SER A 97 1.42 -9.03 -5.36
N LEU A 98 0.82 -9.11 -4.17
CA LEU A 98 0.91 -8.09 -3.12
C LEU A 98 2.32 -8.03 -2.54
N GLU A 99 2.91 -9.17 -2.19
CA GLU A 99 4.29 -9.29 -1.68
C GLU A 99 5.31 -8.68 -2.62
N ARG A 100 5.25 -9.02 -3.92
CA ARG A 100 6.13 -8.44 -4.95
C ARG A 100 5.94 -6.94 -5.12
N MET A 101 4.74 -6.41 -4.86
CA MET A 101 4.51 -4.97 -4.92
C MET A 101 5.07 -4.29 -3.68
N PHE A 102 4.88 -4.88 -2.51
CA PHE A 102 5.42 -4.41 -1.24
C PHE A 102 6.96 -4.34 -1.28
N GLU A 103 7.61 -5.41 -1.74
CA GLU A 103 9.07 -5.46 -1.92
C GLU A 103 9.57 -4.34 -2.86
N LYS A 104 8.86 -4.10 -3.97
CA LYS A 104 9.18 -3.01 -4.90
C LYS A 104 9.01 -1.63 -4.27
N ALA A 105 7.98 -1.46 -3.45
CA ALA A 105 7.70 -0.22 -2.75
C ALA A 105 8.80 0.09 -1.74
N ILE A 106 9.23 -0.89 -0.91
CA ILE A 106 10.35 -0.74 0.02
C ILE A 106 11.65 -0.43 -0.74
N LYS A 107 11.96 -1.18 -1.81
CA LYS A 107 13.16 -0.90 -2.61
C LYS A 107 13.16 0.51 -3.20
N LEU A 108 12.00 1.03 -3.61
CA LEU A 108 11.89 2.41 -4.08
C LEU A 108 12.06 3.40 -2.93
N LEU A 109 11.41 3.15 -1.78
CA LEU A 109 11.51 3.98 -0.59
C LEU A 109 12.96 4.21 -0.16
N LEU A 110 13.76 3.14 -0.11
CA LEU A 110 15.18 3.18 0.26
C LEU A 110 16.06 3.97 -0.74
N THR A 111 15.54 4.38 -1.90
CA THR A 111 16.25 5.25 -2.85
C THR A 111 15.89 6.73 -2.70
N LEU A 112 14.91 7.06 -1.85
CA LEU A 112 14.43 8.42 -1.61
C LEU A 112 15.14 9.07 -0.42
N ASP A 113 14.80 10.32 -0.15
CA ASP A 113 15.36 11.08 0.97
C ASP A 113 14.83 10.59 2.32
N GLU A 114 15.63 10.79 3.37
CA GLU A 114 15.35 10.35 4.75
C GLU A 114 13.98 10.82 5.25
N ALA A 115 13.56 12.05 4.93
CA ALA A 115 12.24 12.54 5.32
C ALA A 115 11.10 11.76 4.65
N THR A 116 11.29 11.28 3.42
CA THR A 116 10.32 10.38 2.77
C THR A 116 10.35 8.98 3.36
N ILE A 117 11.52 8.49 3.81
CA ILE A 117 11.63 7.22 4.54
C ILE A 117 10.81 7.30 5.84
N ASP A 118 11.04 8.34 6.64
CA ASP A 118 10.31 8.58 7.89
C ASP A 118 8.80 8.75 7.65
N ASP A 119 8.40 9.49 6.61
CA ASP A 119 6.99 9.71 6.25
C ASP A 119 6.24 8.38 5.98
N PHE A 120 6.94 7.34 5.51
CA PHE A 120 6.34 6.08 5.09
C PHE A 120 6.60 4.93 6.06
N TYR A 121 7.59 5.02 6.94
CA TYR A 121 7.97 3.95 7.85
C TYR A 121 6.77 3.40 8.63
N ASP A 122 6.09 4.27 9.39
CA ASP A 122 4.92 3.91 10.20
C ASP A 122 3.83 3.24 9.35
N ARG A 123 3.66 3.69 8.11
CA ARG A 123 2.64 3.15 7.19
C ARG A 123 2.99 1.75 6.70
N PHE A 124 4.27 1.47 6.45
CA PHE A 124 4.72 0.11 6.13
C PHE A 124 4.61 -0.81 7.35
N GLU A 125 4.97 -0.34 8.54
CA GLU A 125 4.84 -1.09 9.79
C GLU A 125 3.38 -1.43 10.11
N ASP A 126 2.48 -0.45 10.00
CA ASP A 126 1.04 -0.62 10.17
C ASP A 126 0.48 -1.65 9.18
N LEU A 127 0.94 -1.60 7.93
CA LEU A 127 0.54 -2.54 6.90
C LEU A 127 0.98 -3.97 7.25
N VAL A 128 2.23 -4.19 7.66
CA VAL A 128 2.72 -5.50 8.14
C VAL A 128 1.91 -5.97 9.35
N THR A 129 1.66 -5.09 10.31
CA THR A 129 0.90 -5.41 11.52
C THR A 129 -0.54 -5.81 11.21
N SER A 130 -1.16 -5.20 10.21
CA SER A 130 -2.54 -5.49 9.80
C SER A 130 -2.71 -6.90 9.21
N THR A 131 -1.65 -7.54 8.72
CA THR A 131 -1.73 -8.84 8.04
C THR A 131 -1.60 -10.05 8.97
N ARG A 132 -1.39 -9.85 10.28
CA ARG A 132 -1.14 -10.92 11.28
C ARG A 132 -2.11 -12.10 11.25
N ASN A 133 -3.35 -11.89 10.82
CA ASN A 133 -4.39 -12.92 10.78
C ASN A 133 -4.68 -13.44 9.36
N ILE A 134 -3.86 -13.07 8.37
CA ILE A 134 -3.99 -13.52 6.98
C ILE A 134 -3.12 -14.77 6.77
N GLY A 135 -3.67 -15.78 6.07
CA GLY A 135 -2.99 -17.03 5.80
C GLY A 135 -1.86 -16.92 4.77
N TRP A 136 -1.47 -18.07 4.21
CA TRP A 136 -0.55 -18.19 3.06
C TRP A 136 0.91 -17.75 3.29
N GLY A 137 1.32 -17.52 4.54
CA GLY A 137 2.64 -16.95 4.82
C GLY A 137 2.77 -15.49 4.37
N PHE A 138 1.65 -14.83 4.06
CA PHE A 138 1.62 -13.45 3.59
C PHE A 138 2.15 -12.48 4.65
N HIS A 139 1.73 -12.67 5.91
CA HIS A 139 2.25 -11.90 7.03
C HIS A 139 3.76 -12.07 7.21
N ASP A 140 4.22 -13.33 7.21
CA ASP A 140 5.62 -13.67 7.41
C ASP A 140 6.48 -13.04 6.30
N THR A 141 6.05 -13.16 5.04
CA THR A 141 6.78 -12.58 3.90
C THR A 141 6.86 -11.06 3.96
N LEU A 142 5.77 -10.38 4.32
CA LEU A 142 5.77 -8.92 4.51
C LEU A 142 6.70 -8.50 5.65
N GLY A 143 6.66 -9.24 6.77
CA GLY A 143 7.54 -9.04 7.92
C GLY A 143 9.01 -9.21 7.55
N ASP A 144 9.36 -10.30 6.88
CA ASP A 144 10.73 -10.58 6.43
C ASP A 144 11.28 -9.44 5.58
N ILE A 145 10.52 -8.98 4.58
CA ILE A 145 10.92 -7.86 3.71
C ILE A 145 11.09 -6.56 4.53
N PHE A 146 10.17 -6.27 5.45
CA PHE A 146 10.20 -5.04 6.23
C PHE A 146 11.37 -5.01 7.23
N TYR A 147 11.56 -6.07 8.01
CA TYR A 147 12.62 -6.15 9.02
C TYR A 147 14.01 -6.35 8.41
N GLU A 148 14.12 -6.91 7.19
CA GLU A 148 15.38 -6.89 6.44
C GLU A 148 15.76 -5.47 6.01
N ALA A 149 14.78 -4.66 5.61
CA ALA A 149 14.99 -3.27 5.20
C ALA A 149 15.24 -2.32 6.38
N PHE A 150 14.61 -2.60 7.53
CA PHE A 150 14.67 -1.79 8.74
C PHE A 150 14.96 -2.67 9.97
N PRO A 151 16.22 -3.11 10.15
CA PRO A 151 16.58 -3.95 11.28
C PRO A 151 16.42 -3.17 12.61
N GLU A 152 15.83 -3.80 13.62
CA GLU A 152 15.83 -3.27 14.99
C GLU A 152 17.28 -3.25 15.51
N GLU A 153 17.74 -2.10 16.02
CA GLU A 153 19.08 -1.90 16.61
C GLU A 153 19.29 -2.65 17.94
#